data_AF-A0A0G3BQH2-F1
#
_entry.id   AF-A0A0G3BQH2-F1
#
_cell.length_a   1.000
_cell.length_b   1.000
_cell.length_c   1.000
_cell.angle_alpha   90.00
_cell.angle_beta   90.00
_cell.angle_gamma   90.00
#
_symmetry.space_group_name_H-M   'P 1'
#
loop_
_entity.id
_entity.type
_entity.pdbx_description
1 polymer ?
#
loop_
_entity_poly.entity_id
_entity_poly.type
_entity_poly.pdbx_seq_one_letter_code
_entity_poly.pdbx_strand_id
1 'polypeptide(L)'
;MTDSVAASKEIAQAVQAGKMTAKAGAELAQEMRNEIMELSRLRSSPVGRAYARKLKLSGKTLGELADKYAKDLFKKAFAELGEAQQARVYTEIVNAAGRPNPSVIAKAKFIGKIGQRLVLVSLAVAVYEIYEAEDKPREVARQSVIAGAGVAGGAAVGAGAVATGVCAATAPVCVGVAVLIGGLLFATGADLTFGTLYPSPTSR
;
A
#
# COMPACT_ATOMS: atom_id res chain seq x y z
N MET A 1 2.29 -7.13 11.72
CA MET A 1 0.81 -7.39 11.75
C MET A 1 0.43 -8.24 12.97
N THR A 2 1.27 -9.21 13.34
CA THR A 2 1.28 -9.82 14.67
C THR A 2 1.48 -8.76 15.76
N ASP A 3 2.30 -7.75 15.48
CA ASP A 3 2.73 -6.74 16.45
C ASP A 3 1.60 -5.75 16.81
N SER A 4 0.74 -5.41 15.84
CA SER A 4 -0.46 -4.58 16.09
C SER A 4 -1.53 -5.31 16.90
N VAL A 5 -1.61 -6.64 16.78
CA VAL A 5 -2.52 -7.47 17.59
C VAL A 5 -1.98 -7.56 19.03
N ALA A 6 -0.68 -7.78 19.19
CA ALA A 6 -0.02 -7.84 20.49
C ALA A 6 -0.16 -6.49 21.23
N ALA A 7 0.17 -5.37 20.58
CA ALA A 7 0.07 -4.04 21.17
C ALA A 7 -1.37 -3.68 21.58
N SER A 8 -2.36 -3.97 20.73
CA SER A 8 -3.79 -3.78 21.07
C SER A 8 -4.21 -4.62 22.29
N LYS A 9 -3.69 -5.84 22.41
CA LYS A 9 -3.96 -6.73 23.56
C LYS A 9 -3.32 -6.23 24.84
N GLU A 10 -2.10 -5.71 24.78
CA GLU A 10 -1.41 -5.11 25.93
C GLU A 10 -2.15 -3.88 26.46
N ILE A 11 -2.62 -3.00 25.56
CA ILE A 11 -3.44 -1.84 25.91
C ILE A 11 -4.75 -2.30 26.56
N ALA A 12 -5.43 -3.29 25.97
CA ALA A 12 -6.66 -3.85 26.54
C ALA A 12 -6.44 -4.42 27.95
N GLN A 13 -5.33 -5.13 28.17
CA GLN A 13 -4.97 -5.68 29.47
C GLN A 13 -4.67 -4.58 30.50
N ALA A 14 -4.00 -3.50 30.10
CA ALA A 14 -3.71 -2.37 30.98
C ALA A 14 -4.98 -1.62 31.40
N VAL A 15 -5.96 -1.47 30.50
CA VAL A 15 -7.30 -0.93 30.82
C VAL A 15 -8.02 -1.85 31.81
N GLN A 16 -8.04 -3.16 31.56
CA GLN A 16 -8.70 -4.13 32.44
C GLN A 16 -8.05 -4.21 33.83
N ALA A 17 -6.73 -4.06 33.90
CA ALA A 17 -5.98 -4.04 35.15
C ALA A 17 -6.10 -2.71 35.93
N GLY A 18 -6.88 -1.74 35.44
CA GLY A 18 -7.04 -0.43 36.07
C GLY A 18 -5.79 0.46 36.01
N LYS A 19 -4.77 0.07 35.24
CA LYS A 19 -3.51 0.83 35.08
C LYS A 19 -3.66 2.04 34.18
N MET A 20 -4.72 2.08 33.35
CA MET A 20 -5.08 3.20 32.50
C MET A 20 -6.60 3.29 32.35
N THR A 21 -7.12 4.49 32.08
CA THR A 21 -8.55 4.67 31.82
C THR A 21 -8.91 4.12 30.44
N ALA A 22 -10.17 3.71 30.25
CA ALA A 22 -10.65 3.22 28.96
C ALA A 22 -10.45 4.28 27.85
N LYS A 23 -10.68 5.56 28.17
CA LYS A 23 -10.45 6.67 27.25
C LYS A 23 -8.98 6.80 26.85
N ALA A 24 -8.05 6.80 27.81
CA ALA A 24 -6.61 6.88 27.53
C ALA A 24 -6.13 5.68 26.70
N GLY A 25 -6.63 4.47 26.99
CA GLY A 25 -6.34 3.29 26.18
C GLY A 25 -6.85 3.42 24.75
N ALA A 26 -8.06 3.98 24.55
CA ALA A 26 -8.63 4.20 23.23
C ALA A 26 -7.89 5.27 22.42
N GLU A 27 -7.42 6.34 23.06
CA GLU A 27 -6.57 7.37 22.46
C GLU A 27 -5.26 6.76 21.95
N LEU A 28 -4.54 6.04 22.82
CA LEU A 28 -3.29 5.39 22.46
C LEU A 28 -3.47 4.37 21.33
N ALA A 29 -4.53 3.56 21.38
CA ALA A 29 -4.82 2.57 20.34
C ALA A 29 -5.18 3.24 18.99
N GLN A 30 -5.86 4.38 19.01
CA GLN A 30 -6.22 5.14 17.81
C GLN A 30 -4.99 5.80 17.17
N GLU A 31 -4.14 6.43 17.98
CA GLU A 31 -2.90 7.06 17.54
C GLU A 31 -1.97 6.03 16.88
N MET A 32 -1.67 4.95 17.59
CA MET A 32 -0.85 3.84 17.08
C MET A 32 -1.40 3.30 15.75
N ARG A 33 -2.73 3.12 15.64
CA ARG A 33 -3.35 2.62 14.40
C ARG A 33 -3.15 3.60 13.23
N ASN A 34 -3.24 4.90 13.50
CA ASN A 34 -3.05 5.92 12.49
C ASN A 34 -1.60 6.02 12.03
N GLU A 35 -0.64 5.90 12.96
CA GLU A 35 0.78 5.82 12.63
C GLU A 35 1.10 4.58 11.79
N ILE A 36 0.61 3.40 12.19
CA ILE A 36 0.78 2.16 11.42
C ILE A 36 0.21 2.32 10.02
N MET A 37 -0.92 3.01 9.87
CA MET A 37 -1.52 3.28 8.56
C MET A 37 -0.60 4.15 7.69
N GLU A 38 -0.02 5.23 8.24
CA GLU A 38 0.87 6.10 7.47
C GLU A 38 2.21 5.42 7.15
N LEU A 39 2.79 4.68 8.10
CA LEU A 39 3.98 3.85 7.86
C LEU A 39 3.72 2.80 6.78
N SER A 40 2.54 2.17 6.78
CA SER A 40 2.15 1.20 5.74
C SER A 40 2.04 1.85 4.36
N ARG A 41 1.58 3.11 4.29
CA ARG A 41 1.59 3.88 3.04
C ARG A 41 3.00 4.17 2.60
N LEU A 42 3.88 4.67 3.48
CA LEU A 42 5.27 4.97 3.12
C LEU A 42 6.02 3.76 2.53
N ARG A 43 5.72 2.55 3.02
CA ARG A 43 6.29 1.29 2.49
C ARG A 43 5.63 0.79 1.21
N SER A 44 4.50 1.37 0.79
CA SER A 44 3.77 0.96 -0.41
C SER A 44 4.36 1.60 -1.68
N SER A 45 4.15 0.94 -2.83
CA SER A 45 4.52 1.48 -4.14
C SER A 45 3.86 2.85 -4.40
N PRO A 46 4.41 3.72 -5.27
CA PRO A 46 3.78 5.02 -5.59
C PRO A 46 2.30 4.90 -5.99
N VAL A 47 1.98 3.87 -6.78
CA VAL A 47 0.60 3.55 -7.20
C VAL A 47 -0.25 3.11 -6.01
N GLY A 48 0.25 2.21 -5.17
CA GLY A 48 -0.44 1.75 -3.96
C GLY A 48 -0.64 2.87 -2.93
N ARG A 49 0.30 3.81 -2.85
CA ARG A 49 0.20 5.02 -2.02
C ARG A 49 -0.91 5.95 -2.52
N ALA A 50 -0.92 6.24 -3.82
CA ALA A 50 -1.98 7.06 -4.43
C ALA A 50 -3.36 6.43 -4.22
N TYR A 51 -3.45 5.11 -4.41
CA TYR A 51 -4.64 4.31 -4.13
C TYR A 51 -5.10 4.46 -2.67
N ALA A 52 -4.19 4.26 -1.71
CA ALA A 52 -4.51 4.28 -0.29
C ALA A 52 -4.96 5.67 0.19
N ARG A 53 -4.31 6.73 -0.30
CA ARG A 53 -4.68 8.13 0.01
C ARG A 53 -6.02 8.53 -0.60
N LYS A 54 -6.31 8.07 -1.82
CA LYS A 54 -7.61 8.29 -2.46
C LYS A 54 -8.75 7.57 -1.75
N LEU A 55 -8.48 6.38 -1.19
CA LEU A 55 -9.49 5.64 -0.42
C LEU A 55 -9.79 6.29 0.92
N LYS A 56 -8.76 6.76 1.65
CA LYS A 56 -8.89 7.54 2.89
C LYS A 56 -7.72 8.51 3.01
N LEU A 57 -7.98 9.79 3.23
CA LEU A 57 -6.92 10.79 3.37
C LEU A 57 -6.16 10.61 4.70
N SER A 58 -6.89 10.59 5.82
CA SER A 58 -6.35 10.50 7.18
C SER A 58 -7.02 9.38 8.01
N GLY A 59 -6.43 9.10 9.17
CA GLY A 59 -7.03 8.24 10.17
C GLY A 59 -8.25 8.89 10.81
N LYS A 60 -9.16 8.08 11.36
CA LYS A 60 -10.34 8.61 12.07
C LYS A 60 -9.93 9.21 13.41
N THR A 61 -10.61 10.28 13.83
CA THR A 61 -10.44 10.85 15.18
C THR A 61 -11.08 9.94 16.22
N LEU A 62 -10.71 10.11 17.49
CA LEU A 62 -11.35 9.39 18.60
C LEU A 62 -12.87 9.63 18.64
N GLY A 63 -13.32 10.86 18.41
CA GLY A 63 -14.75 11.20 18.39
C GLY A 63 -15.51 10.47 17.28
N GLU A 64 -14.96 10.44 16.07
CA GLU A 64 -15.56 9.71 14.95
C GLU A 64 -15.62 8.20 15.19
N LEU A 65 -14.63 7.64 15.89
CA LEU A 65 -14.63 6.23 16.29
C LEU A 65 -15.65 6.00 17.41
N ALA A 66 -15.72 6.88 18.39
CA ALA A 66 -16.64 6.80 19.52
C ALA A 66 -18.09 6.83 19.02
N ASP A 67 -18.45 7.75 18.13
CA ASP A 67 -19.80 7.79 17.53
C ASP A 67 -20.10 6.59 16.66
N LYS A 68 -19.11 6.11 15.88
CA LYS A 68 -19.29 4.91 15.07
C LYS A 68 -19.59 3.70 15.96
N TYR A 69 -18.77 3.44 16.97
CA TYR A 69 -18.94 2.29 17.85
C TYR A 69 -20.13 2.43 18.81
N ALA A 70 -20.50 3.65 19.20
CA ALA A 70 -21.74 3.94 19.92
C ALA A 70 -22.98 3.54 19.09
N LYS A 71 -23.02 3.91 17.81
CA LYS A 71 -24.08 3.51 16.88
C LYS A 71 -24.07 2.00 16.60
N ASP A 72 -22.89 1.40 16.48
CA ASP A 72 -22.78 -0.04 16.22
C ASP A 72 -23.27 -0.86 17.42
N LEU A 73 -22.86 -0.52 18.65
CA LEU A 73 -23.14 -1.27 19.88
C LEU A 73 -24.49 -0.92 20.52
N PHE A 74 -24.87 0.36 20.54
CA PHE A 74 -26.00 0.87 21.33
C PHE A 74 -27.06 1.59 20.50
N LYS A 75 -26.85 1.77 19.18
CA LYS A 75 -27.75 2.49 18.26
C LYS A 75 -28.04 3.95 18.67
N LYS A 76 -27.15 4.54 19.47
CA LYS A 76 -27.25 5.93 19.98
C LYS A 76 -26.00 6.72 19.65
N ALA A 77 -26.09 8.06 19.74
CA ALA A 77 -24.91 8.92 19.66
C ALA A 77 -24.03 8.72 20.91
N PHE A 78 -22.71 8.93 20.78
CA PHE A 78 -21.81 8.73 21.92
C PHE A 78 -22.14 9.67 23.09
N ALA A 79 -22.58 10.89 22.78
CA ALA A 79 -22.98 11.89 23.77
C ALA A 79 -24.24 11.49 24.59
N GLU A 80 -25.06 10.57 24.08
CA GLU A 80 -26.28 10.09 24.75
C GLU A 80 -26.04 8.88 25.66
N LEU A 81 -24.80 8.37 25.69
CA LEU A 81 -24.42 7.21 26.48
C LEU A 81 -24.02 7.62 27.90
N GLY A 82 -24.42 6.81 28.88
CA GLY A 82 -23.91 6.93 30.25
C GLY A 82 -22.45 6.47 30.37
N GLU A 83 -21.75 6.85 31.45
CA GLU A 83 -20.32 6.55 31.65
C GLU A 83 -19.93 5.08 31.44
N ALA A 84 -20.73 4.15 31.97
CA ALA A 84 -20.49 2.72 31.79
C ALA A 84 -20.59 2.28 30.31
N GLN A 85 -21.51 2.87 29.55
CA GLN A 85 -21.66 2.60 28.11
C GLN A 85 -20.51 3.24 27.31
N GLN A 86 -20.09 4.46 27.67
CA GLN A 86 -18.94 5.12 27.06
C GLN A 86 -17.64 4.34 27.27
N ALA A 87 -17.40 3.82 28.49
CA ALA A 87 -16.26 2.97 28.79
C ALA A 87 -16.23 1.69 27.94
N ARG A 88 -17.41 1.11 27.66
CA ARG A 88 -17.55 -0.05 26.79
C ARG A 88 -17.26 0.27 25.31
N VAL A 89 -17.67 1.44 24.83
CA VAL A 89 -17.30 1.94 23.50
C VAL A 89 -15.79 2.09 23.37
N TYR A 90 -15.14 2.72 24.35
CA TYR A 90 -13.69 2.90 24.34
C TYR A 90 -12.93 1.57 24.35
N THR A 91 -13.39 0.60 25.13
CA THR A 91 -12.80 -0.74 25.15
C THR A 91 -12.96 -1.45 23.80
N GLU A 92 -14.09 -1.27 23.11
CA GLU A 92 -14.27 -1.84 21.76
C GLU A 92 -13.38 -1.15 20.73
N ILE A 93 -13.10 0.16 20.86
CA ILE A 93 -12.10 0.86 20.03
C ILE A 93 -10.73 0.20 20.17
N VAL A 94 -10.28 -0.05 21.41
CA VAL A 94 -9.00 -0.73 21.69
C VAL A 94 -8.96 -2.11 21.05
N ASN A 95 -10.01 -2.92 21.25
CA ASN A 95 -10.08 -4.27 20.68
C ASN A 95 -10.11 -4.27 19.16
N ALA A 96 -10.86 -3.34 18.57
CA ALA A 96 -10.97 -3.23 17.12
C ALA A 96 -9.70 -2.68 16.47
N ALA A 97 -8.87 -1.92 17.21
CA ALA A 97 -7.60 -1.39 16.73
C ALA A 97 -6.67 -2.51 16.22
N GLY A 98 -6.63 -3.65 16.92
CA GLY A 98 -5.83 -4.82 16.55
C GLY A 98 -6.46 -5.77 15.54
N ARG A 99 -7.78 -5.69 15.27
CA ARG A 99 -8.46 -6.69 14.42
C ARG A 99 -8.04 -6.60 12.95
N PRO A 100 -7.45 -7.67 12.39
CA PRO A 100 -7.12 -7.73 10.98
C PRO A 100 -8.36 -8.02 10.12
N ASN A 101 -8.41 -7.51 8.89
CA ASN A 101 -9.37 -7.99 7.90
C ASN A 101 -8.71 -9.14 7.08
N PRO A 102 -9.05 -10.41 7.35
CA PRO A 102 -8.35 -11.55 6.76
C PRO A 102 -8.43 -11.56 5.23
N SER A 103 -9.58 -11.15 4.67
CA SER A 103 -9.80 -11.11 3.22
C SER A 103 -8.90 -10.08 2.53
N VAL A 104 -8.70 -8.91 3.13
CA VAL A 104 -7.81 -7.87 2.58
C VAL A 104 -6.37 -8.33 2.62
N ILE A 105 -5.94 -8.95 3.71
CA ILE A 105 -4.56 -9.42 3.89
C ILE A 105 -4.26 -10.59 2.95
N ALA A 106 -5.18 -11.53 2.80
CA ALA A 106 -5.03 -12.66 1.89
C ALA A 106 -4.84 -12.16 0.45
N LYS A 107 -5.68 -11.21 0.01
CA LYS A 107 -5.57 -10.60 -1.33
C LYS A 107 -4.25 -9.83 -1.49
N ALA A 108 -3.86 -9.01 -0.51
CA ALA A 108 -2.61 -8.27 -0.56
C ALA A 108 -1.38 -9.20 -0.67
N LYS A 109 -1.36 -10.29 0.10
CA LYS A 109 -0.29 -11.32 0.02
C LYS A 109 -0.27 -12.01 -1.35
N PHE A 110 -1.44 -12.35 -1.88
CA PHE A 110 -1.56 -13.01 -3.18
C PHE A 110 -1.03 -12.12 -4.31
N ILE A 111 -1.47 -10.85 -4.36
CA ILE A 111 -1.00 -9.87 -5.35
C ILE A 111 0.50 -9.64 -5.22
N GLY A 112 1.03 -9.50 -4.00
CA GLY A 112 2.46 -9.35 -3.76
C GLY A 112 3.28 -10.54 -4.28
N LYS A 113 2.81 -11.77 -4.05
CA LYS A 113 3.47 -12.99 -4.56
C LYS A 113 3.44 -13.08 -6.09
N ILE A 114 2.32 -12.71 -6.72
CA ILE A 114 2.23 -12.69 -8.19
C ILE A 114 3.20 -11.65 -8.77
N GLY A 115 3.19 -10.43 -8.22
CA GLY A 115 4.10 -9.37 -8.67
C GLY A 115 5.56 -9.78 -8.55
N GLN A 116 5.96 -10.37 -7.42
CA GLN A 116 7.31 -10.86 -7.21
C GLN A 116 7.71 -11.94 -8.24
N ARG A 117 6.82 -12.90 -8.51
CA ARG A 117 7.08 -13.95 -9.51
C ARG A 117 7.22 -13.38 -10.92
N LEU A 118 6.38 -12.42 -11.28
CA LEU A 118 6.43 -11.79 -12.59
C LEU A 118 7.77 -11.05 -12.79
N VAL A 119 8.24 -10.32 -11.78
CA VAL A 119 9.57 -9.66 -11.82
C VAL A 119 10.71 -10.68 -11.97
N LEU A 120 10.64 -11.83 -11.28
CA LEU A 120 11.65 -12.89 -11.42
C LEU A 120 11.70 -13.47 -12.83
N VAL A 121 10.53 -13.69 -13.45
CA VAL A 121 10.46 -14.16 -14.84
C VAL A 121 11.04 -13.11 -15.80
N SER A 122 10.68 -11.82 -15.63
CA SER A 122 11.26 -10.74 -16.43
C SER A 122 12.78 -10.64 -16.29
N LEU A 123 13.31 -10.82 -15.08
CA LEU A 123 14.74 -10.84 -14.83
C LEU A 123 15.43 -12.02 -15.53
N ALA A 124 14.82 -13.20 -15.50
CA ALA A 124 15.38 -14.38 -16.16
C ALA A 124 15.49 -14.19 -17.68
N VAL A 125 14.48 -13.58 -18.31
CA VAL A 125 14.50 -13.25 -19.73
C VAL A 125 15.60 -12.23 -20.05
N ALA A 126 15.74 -11.17 -19.24
CA ALA A 126 16.80 -10.18 -19.44
C ALA A 126 18.21 -10.79 -19.34
N VAL A 127 18.43 -11.72 -18.39
CA VAL A 127 19.71 -12.44 -18.27
C VAL A 127 19.97 -13.32 -19.48
N TYR A 128 18.94 -13.96 -20.03
CA TYR A 128 19.06 -14.77 -21.25
C TYR A 128 19.48 -13.90 -22.45
N GLU A 129 18.87 -12.73 -22.65
CA GLU A 129 19.23 -11.81 -23.73
C GLU A 129 20.67 -11.28 -23.59
N ILE A 130 21.12 -10.99 -22.36
CA ILE A 130 22.51 -10.58 -22.09
C ILE A 130 23.50 -11.71 -22.39
N TYR A 131 23.12 -12.96 -22.14
CA TYR A 131 23.98 -14.11 -22.37
C TYR A 131 24.20 -14.36 -23.87
N GLU A 132 23.14 -14.23 -24.67
CA GLU A 132 23.17 -14.44 -26.12
C GLU A 132 23.79 -13.25 -26.89
N ALA A 133 23.88 -12.07 -26.25
CA ALA A 133 24.44 -10.87 -26.87
C ALA A 133 25.95 -10.95 -27.10
N GLU A 134 26.37 -10.47 -28.29
CA GLU A 134 27.78 -10.31 -28.67
C GLU A 134 28.47 -9.23 -27.79
N ASP A 135 27.84 -8.06 -27.65
CA ASP A 135 28.30 -6.95 -26.81
C ASP A 135 27.58 -6.92 -25.46
N LYS A 136 27.99 -7.82 -24.56
CA LYS A 136 27.47 -7.94 -23.19
C LYS A 136 27.36 -6.62 -22.41
N PRO A 137 28.39 -5.73 -22.34
CA PRO A 137 28.29 -4.53 -21.52
C PRO A 137 27.24 -3.55 -22.05
N ARG A 138 27.03 -3.50 -23.37
CA ARG A 138 26.02 -2.66 -23.99
C ARG A 138 24.61 -3.22 -23.75
N GLU A 139 24.43 -4.53 -23.88
CA GLU A 139 23.12 -5.14 -23.66
C GLU A 139 22.71 -5.05 -22.19
N VAL A 140 23.64 -5.20 -21.26
CA VAL A 140 23.39 -4.93 -19.83
C VAL A 140 22.91 -3.49 -19.62
N ALA A 141 23.58 -2.51 -20.23
CA ALA A 141 23.17 -1.11 -20.14
C ALA A 141 21.78 -0.88 -20.74
N ARG A 142 21.51 -1.44 -21.93
CA ARG A 142 20.21 -1.37 -22.60
C ARG A 142 19.08 -1.93 -21.73
N GLN A 143 19.24 -3.16 -21.24
CA GLN A 143 18.25 -3.82 -20.38
C GLN A 143 18.02 -3.06 -19.08
N SER A 144 19.07 -2.48 -18.49
CA SER A 144 18.94 -1.66 -17.28
C SER A 144 18.11 -0.38 -17.52
N VAL A 145 18.30 0.25 -18.68
CA VAL A 145 17.58 1.47 -19.07
C VAL A 145 16.12 1.15 -19.38
N ILE A 146 15.84 0.09 -20.14
CA ILE A 146 14.49 -0.37 -20.46
C ILE A 146 13.73 -0.76 -19.18
N ALA A 147 14.34 -1.57 -18.32
CA ALA A 147 13.72 -1.99 -17.07
C ALA A 147 13.45 -0.81 -16.13
N GLY A 148 14.42 0.10 -15.99
CA GLY A 148 14.27 1.32 -15.19
C GLY A 148 13.15 2.22 -15.72
N ALA A 149 13.12 2.46 -17.03
CA ALA A 149 12.10 3.26 -17.69
C ALA A 149 10.70 2.63 -17.58
N GLY A 150 10.59 1.31 -17.76
CA GLY A 150 9.31 0.60 -17.63
C GLY A 150 8.74 0.65 -16.21
N VAL A 151 9.59 0.47 -15.19
CA VAL A 151 9.16 0.58 -13.78
C VAL A 151 8.76 2.01 -13.45
N ALA A 152 9.57 3.00 -13.84
CA ALA A 152 9.29 4.41 -13.57
C ALA A 152 8.03 4.89 -14.30
N GLY A 153 7.91 4.58 -15.60
CA GLY A 153 6.78 4.94 -16.44
C GLY A 153 5.48 4.29 -15.98
N GLY A 154 5.52 2.99 -15.68
CA GLY A 154 4.35 2.29 -15.15
C GLY A 154 3.89 2.85 -13.80
N ALA A 155 4.84 3.15 -12.90
CA ALA A 155 4.51 3.76 -11.61
C ALA A 155 3.95 5.18 -11.76
N ALA A 156 4.53 6.00 -12.64
CA ALA A 156 4.10 7.37 -12.89
C ALA A 156 2.69 7.42 -13.49
N VAL A 157 2.43 6.65 -14.55
CA VAL A 157 1.11 6.60 -15.21
C VAL A 157 0.07 5.96 -14.30
N GLY A 158 0.40 4.87 -13.61
CA GLY A 158 -0.52 4.24 -12.66
C GLY A 158 -0.91 5.15 -11.49
N ALA A 159 0.06 5.83 -10.89
CA ALA A 159 -0.20 6.77 -9.80
C ALA A 159 -0.97 8.00 -10.30
N GLY A 160 -0.60 8.51 -11.48
CA GLY A 160 -1.29 9.59 -12.17
C GLY A 160 -2.75 9.27 -12.44
N ALA A 161 -3.05 8.11 -13.02
CA ALA A 161 -4.42 7.68 -13.30
C ALA A 161 -5.30 7.61 -12.05
N VAL A 162 -4.73 7.23 -10.90
CA VAL A 162 -5.44 7.26 -9.63
C VAL A 162 -5.63 8.70 -9.14
N ALA A 163 -4.56 9.51 -9.15
CA ALA A 163 -4.58 10.88 -8.64
C ALA A 163 -5.50 11.81 -9.43
N THR A 164 -5.53 11.69 -10.77
CA THR A 164 -6.33 12.55 -11.66
C THR A 164 -7.79 12.15 -11.76
N GLY A 165 -8.20 11.02 -11.16
CA GLY A 165 -9.59 10.57 -11.23
C GLY A 165 -9.88 9.53 -12.30
N VAL A 166 -8.99 9.35 -13.29
CA VAL A 166 -9.18 8.44 -14.44
C VAL A 166 -9.50 7.01 -14.01
N CYS A 167 -8.78 6.50 -13.00
CA CYS A 167 -9.13 5.25 -12.33
C CYS A 167 -9.65 5.53 -10.93
N ALA A 168 -10.80 4.93 -10.60
CA ALA A 168 -11.25 4.84 -9.22
C ALA A 168 -10.24 4.02 -8.41
N ALA A 169 -9.97 4.44 -7.16
CA ALA A 169 -9.15 3.63 -6.26
C ALA A 169 -9.78 2.24 -6.14
N THR A 170 -11.09 2.09 -6.06
CA THR A 170 -11.74 0.77 -5.96
C THR A 170 -11.65 -0.12 -7.21
N ALA A 171 -11.02 0.32 -8.31
CA ALA A 171 -10.95 -0.39 -9.58
C ALA A 171 -9.51 -0.91 -9.87
N PRO A 172 -9.08 -2.04 -9.28
CA PRO A 172 -7.71 -2.54 -9.41
C PRO A 172 -7.31 -2.90 -10.86
N VAL A 173 -8.28 -3.30 -11.69
CA VAL A 173 -8.04 -3.64 -13.10
C VAL A 173 -7.66 -2.40 -13.91
N CYS A 174 -8.37 -1.28 -13.74
CA CYS A 174 -8.08 -0.01 -14.42
C CYS A 174 -6.65 0.46 -14.12
N VAL A 175 -6.28 0.44 -12.83
CA VAL A 175 -4.94 0.85 -12.39
C VAL A 175 -3.87 -0.08 -12.95
N GLY A 176 -4.12 -1.40 -12.96
CA GLY A 176 -3.20 -2.38 -13.54
C GLY A 176 -2.93 -2.13 -15.03
N VAL A 177 -3.99 -1.87 -15.82
CA VAL A 177 -3.86 -1.55 -17.25
C VAL A 177 -3.07 -0.25 -17.47
N ALA A 178 -3.35 0.79 -16.68
CA ALA A 178 -2.61 2.05 -16.77
C ALA A 178 -1.11 1.88 -16.47
N VAL A 179 -0.76 1.04 -15.48
CA VAL A 179 0.63 0.69 -15.17
C VAL A 179 1.30 -0.02 -16.34
N LEU A 180 0.62 -0.99 -16.97
CA LEU A 180 1.18 -1.74 -18.11
C LEU A 180 1.39 -0.84 -19.33
N ILE A 181 0.41 0.00 -19.67
CA ILE A 181 0.51 0.95 -20.78
C ILE A 181 1.66 1.93 -20.53
N GLY A 182 1.73 2.51 -19.33
CA GLY A 182 2.83 3.41 -18.96
C GLY A 182 4.19 2.73 -19.00
N GLY A 183 4.29 1.49 -18.52
CA GLY A 183 5.54 0.74 -18.56
C GLY A 183 6.01 0.46 -19.99
N LEU A 184 5.10 0.01 -20.86
CA LEU A 184 5.43 -0.29 -22.25
C LEU A 184 5.86 0.96 -23.04
N LEU A 185 5.12 2.05 -22.90
CA LEU A 185 5.42 3.31 -23.62
C LEU A 185 6.77 3.91 -23.21
N PHE A 186 7.10 3.88 -21.91
CA PHE A 186 8.38 4.39 -21.45
C PHE A 186 9.53 3.46 -21.80
N ALA A 187 9.31 2.14 -21.75
CA ALA A 187 10.30 1.16 -22.18
C ALA A 187 10.67 1.32 -23.66
N THR A 188 9.69 1.45 -24.55
CA THR A 188 9.94 1.66 -25.99
C THR A 188 10.59 3.01 -26.27
N GLY A 189 10.15 4.07 -25.59
CA GLY A 189 10.80 5.39 -25.70
C GLY A 189 12.25 5.38 -25.23
N ALA A 190 12.53 4.67 -24.14
CA ALA A 190 13.88 4.54 -23.60
C ALA A 190 14.80 3.71 -24.52
N ASP A 191 14.29 2.65 -25.13
CA ASP A 191 15.04 1.85 -26.10
C ASP A 191 15.46 2.67 -27.33
N LEU A 192 14.50 3.40 -27.92
CA LEU A 192 14.77 4.31 -29.05
C LEU A 192 15.81 5.37 -28.68
N THR A 193 15.70 5.95 -27.49
CA THR A 193 16.62 6.99 -27.00
C THR A 193 18.02 6.41 -26.70
N PHE A 194 18.09 5.18 -26.20
CA PHE A 194 19.36 4.51 -25.95
C PHE A 194 20.10 4.21 -27.27
N GLY A 195 19.37 3.74 -28.29
CA GLY A 195 19.92 3.46 -29.61
C GLY A 195 20.46 4.70 -30.33
N THR A 196 19.86 5.88 -30.11
CA THR A 196 20.34 7.14 -30.71
C THR A 196 21.56 7.71 -29.98
N LEU A 197 21.63 7.58 -28.65
CA LEU A 197 22.74 8.08 -27.83
C LEU A 197 23.96 7.15 -27.85
N TYR A 198 23.75 5.85 -27.95
CA TYR A 198 24.79 4.82 -28.00
C TYR A 198 24.60 3.93 -29.24
N PRO A 199 24.99 4.42 -30.43
CA PRO A 199 24.92 3.65 -31.67
C PRO A 199 25.87 2.44 -31.63
N SER A 200 25.49 1.36 -32.31
CA SER A 200 26.30 0.14 -32.39
C SER A 200 27.61 0.43 -33.13
N PRO A 201 28.77 -0.08 -32.67
CA PRO A 201 29.91 -0.20 -33.58
C PRO A 201 29.48 -1.12 -34.72
N THR A 202 29.43 -0.57 -35.93
CA THR A 202 29.04 -1.29 -37.14
C THR A 202 30.02 -2.46 -37.34
N SER A 203 29.53 -3.69 -37.48
CA SER A 203 30.34 -4.77 -38.05
C SER A 203 30.76 -4.33 -39.45
N ARG A 204 32.06 -4.11 -39.65
CA ARG A 204 32.64 -4.20 -41.00
C ARG A 204 32.75 -5.66 -41.39
#